data_AF-A0A483Z917-F1
#
_entry.id   AF-A0A483Z917-F1
#
_cell.length_a   1.000
_cell.length_b   1.000
_cell.length_c   1.000
_cell.angle_alpha   90.00
_cell.angle_beta   90.00
_cell.angle_gamma   90.00
#
_symmetry.space_group_name_H-M   'P 1'
#
loop_
_entity.id
_entity.type
_entity.pdbx_description
1 polymer ?
#
loop_
_entity_poly.entity_id
_entity_poly.type
_entity_poly.pdbx_seq_one_letter_code
_entity_poly.pdbx_strand_id
1 'polypeptide(L)'
;SKLTDVLMLIAFSFPIASITSTHLSLMERESKFNSIAKVEIFSSITALILGVFVSYIGGGVYSLVTQTLAYSSLSAIGLFFYTRWIPSAYFSFAEVRGIFKFTSNLELFNFVNYFSRNSDQIIIGRFFSSTILGQYSLAYRIMLFPIQNITFVLTRSLFPLLSRNQSNSQYSLSLYLHVLKTLAIVIPPLMVGIAVVSDDFVKVVLGEKWNGVAILILYLAPTAILQSFISTTGSVFMAQGRTNTLFQLSLFNAFLQVGAFILGATVSVVFIIKLYFIAYLVIFFP
;
A
#
# COMPACT_ATOMS: atom_id res chain seq x y z
N SER A 1 2.36 -21.82 -19.48
CA SER A 1 2.29 -21.32 -20.87
C SER A 1 1.85 -19.86 -20.85
N LYS A 2 0.56 -19.49 -20.88
CA LYS A 2 0.15 -18.06 -20.94
C LYS A 2 0.67 -17.13 -19.83
N LEU A 3 0.82 -17.61 -18.59
CA LEU A 3 1.30 -16.77 -17.48
C LEU A 3 2.79 -16.41 -17.63
N THR A 4 3.59 -17.33 -18.16
CA THR A 4 5.03 -17.13 -18.37
C THR A 4 5.26 -16.06 -19.43
N ASP A 5 4.51 -16.11 -20.52
CA ASP A 5 4.62 -15.14 -21.62
C ASP A 5 4.20 -13.73 -21.16
N VAL A 6 3.14 -13.63 -20.36
CA VAL A 6 2.68 -12.37 -19.75
C VAL A 6 3.75 -11.79 -18.83
N LEU A 7 4.39 -12.62 -17.99
CA LEU A 7 5.45 -12.18 -17.09
C LEU A 7 6.70 -11.72 -17.86
N MET A 8 7.08 -12.42 -18.93
CA MET A 8 8.20 -12.02 -19.79
C MET A 8 7.95 -10.67 -20.47
N LEU A 9 6.72 -10.42 -20.95
CA LEU A 9 6.38 -9.13 -21.56
C LEU A 9 6.39 -7.99 -20.54
N ILE A 10 5.86 -8.22 -19.33
CA ILE A 10 5.88 -7.22 -18.26
C ILE A 10 7.32 -6.94 -17.78
N ALA A 11 8.23 -7.91 -17.88
CA ALA A 11 9.62 -7.73 -17.49
C ALA A 11 10.31 -6.58 -18.26
N PHE A 12 9.88 -6.29 -19.49
CA PHE A 12 10.39 -5.14 -20.27
C PHE A 12 10.04 -3.78 -19.66
N SER A 13 9.06 -3.72 -18.76
CA SER A 13 8.75 -2.47 -18.04
C SER A 13 9.84 -2.11 -17.02
N PHE A 14 10.60 -3.07 -16.49
CA PHE A 14 11.63 -2.82 -15.48
C PHE A 14 12.79 -1.96 -15.98
N PRO A 15 13.44 -2.26 -17.13
CA PRO A 15 14.48 -1.39 -17.67
C PRO A 15 13.98 0.04 -17.95
N ILE A 16 12.76 0.16 -18.48
CA ILE A 16 12.13 1.45 -18.79
C ILE A 16 11.92 2.25 -17.51
N ALA A 17 11.34 1.64 -16.48
CA ALA A 17 11.12 2.26 -15.19
C ALA A 17 12.43 2.68 -14.50
N SER A 18 13.49 1.88 -14.62
CA SER A 18 14.81 2.16 -14.03
C SER A 18 15.50 3.37 -14.65
N ILE A 19 15.38 3.54 -15.97
CA ILE A 19 15.89 4.75 -16.64
C ILE A 19 15.06 5.97 -16.22
N THR A 20 13.74 5.79 -16.16
CA THR A 20 12.78 6.84 -15.87
C THR A 20 12.88 7.36 -14.42
N SER A 21 13.25 6.52 -13.46
CA SER A 21 13.33 6.90 -12.04
C SER A 21 14.30 8.06 -11.80
N THR A 22 15.42 8.11 -12.52
CA THR A 22 16.40 9.20 -12.40
C THR A 22 15.81 10.53 -12.86
N HIS A 23 15.07 10.53 -13.97
CA HIS A 23 14.38 11.71 -14.49
C HIS A 23 13.29 12.19 -13.53
N LEU A 24 12.50 11.26 -12.98
CA LEU A 24 11.49 11.56 -11.97
C LEU A 24 12.13 12.21 -10.74
N SER A 25 13.16 11.60 -10.16
CA SER A 25 13.85 12.14 -8.97
C SER A 25 14.48 13.51 -9.23
N LEU A 26 15.02 13.77 -10.43
CA LEU A 26 15.51 15.10 -10.81
C LEU A 26 14.39 16.13 -10.86
N MET A 27 13.25 15.79 -11.48
CA MET A 27 12.09 16.68 -11.55
C MET A 27 11.46 16.94 -10.18
N GLU A 28 11.41 15.94 -9.30
CA GLU A 28 10.97 16.09 -7.91
C GLU A 28 11.90 17.00 -7.13
N ARG A 29 13.22 16.81 -7.29
CA ARG A 29 14.24 17.68 -6.69
C ARG A 29 14.10 19.14 -7.14
N GLU A 30 13.74 19.35 -8.41
CA GLU A 30 13.46 20.68 -8.99
C GLU A 30 12.02 21.18 -8.73
N SER A 31 11.22 20.44 -7.94
CA SER A 31 9.83 20.77 -7.60
C SER A 31 8.89 20.92 -8.81
N LYS A 32 9.18 20.24 -9.93
CA LYS A 32 8.39 20.28 -11.18
C LYS A 32 7.14 19.37 -11.14
N PHE A 33 6.43 19.35 -10.01
CA PHE A 33 5.28 18.44 -9.78
C PHE A 33 4.14 18.60 -10.78
N ASN A 34 3.88 19.82 -11.27
CA ASN A 34 2.86 20.06 -12.29
C ASN A 34 3.17 19.33 -13.61
N SER A 35 4.45 19.32 -14.01
CA SER A 35 4.88 18.60 -15.21
C SER A 35 4.83 17.08 -15.01
N ILE A 36 5.21 16.59 -13.82
CA ILE A 36 5.08 15.17 -13.46
C ILE A 36 3.61 14.74 -13.56
N ALA A 37 2.70 15.47 -12.92
CA ALA A 37 1.28 15.16 -12.93
C ALA A 37 0.68 15.14 -14.34
N LYS A 38 1.06 16.09 -15.21
CA LYS A 38 0.61 16.09 -16.62
C LYS A 38 1.05 14.84 -17.36
N VAL A 39 2.31 14.42 -17.19
CA VAL A 39 2.83 13.19 -17.82
C VAL A 39 2.12 11.96 -17.29
N GLU A 40 1.92 11.84 -15.97
CA GLU A 40 1.23 10.70 -15.36
C GLU A 40 -0.24 10.59 -15.81
N ILE A 41 -0.98 11.70 -15.80
CA ILE A 41 -2.38 11.75 -16.22
C ILE A 41 -2.50 11.36 -17.70
N PHE A 42 -1.69 11.98 -18.57
CA PHE A 42 -1.71 11.68 -19.99
C PHE A 42 -1.38 10.21 -20.25
N SER A 43 -0.28 9.71 -19.65
CA SER A 43 0.16 8.31 -19.81
C SER A 43 -0.89 7.33 -19.29
N SER A 44 -1.53 7.63 -18.16
CA SER A 44 -2.57 6.77 -17.56
C SER A 44 -3.82 6.70 -18.42
N ILE A 45 -4.30 7.84 -18.95
CA ILE A 45 -5.49 7.88 -19.81
C ILE A 45 -5.22 7.13 -21.11
N THR A 46 -4.10 7.42 -21.77
CA THR A 46 -3.74 6.76 -23.03
C THR A 46 -3.53 5.25 -22.83
N ALA A 47 -2.85 4.84 -21.76
CA ALA A 47 -2.67 3.43 -21.45
C ALA A 47 -3.99 2.71 -21.16
N LEU A 48 -4.92 3.36 -20.45
CA LEU A 48 -6.26 2.81 -20.19
C LEU A 48 -7.04 2.60 -21.49
N ILE A 49 -7.04 3.60 -22.38
CA ILE A 49 -7.72 3.52 -23.69
C ILE A 49 -7.14 2.35 -24.51
N LEU A 50 -5.81 2.23 -24.57
CA LEU A 50 -5.14 1.13 -25.28
C LEU A 50 -5.46 -0.24 -24.67
N GLY A 51 -5.47 -0.35 -23.33
CA GLY A 51 -5.83 -1.59 -22.64
C GLY A 51 -7.27 -2.01 -22.95
N VAL A 52 -8.23 -1.08 -22.85
CA VAL A 52 -9.65 -1.33 -23.17
C VAL A 52 -9.82 -1.73 -24.64
N PHE A 53 -9.13 -1.06 -25.56
CA PHE A 53 -9.16 -1.38 -26.98
C PHE A 53 -8.65 -2.81 -27.26
N VAL A 54 -7.52 -3.20 -26.67
CA VAL A 54 -6.98 -4.57 -26.80
C VAL A 54 -7.91 -5.60 -26.15
N SER A 55 -8.56 -5.26 -25.04
CA SER A 55 -9.57 -6.13 -24.43
C SER A 55 -10.77 -6.34 -25.35
N TYR A 56 -11.23 -5.29 -26.03
CA TYR A 56 -12.39 -5.33 -26.93
C TYR A 56 -12.15 -6.23 -28.15
N ILE A 57 -10.92 -6.25 -28.68
CA ILE A 57 -10.54 -7.12 -29.83
C ILE A 57 -10.32 -8.59 -29.38
N GLY A 58 -10.60 -8.92 -28.12
CA GLY A 58 -10.46 -10.29 -27.59
C GLY A 58 -9.06 -10.62 -27.08
N GLY A 59 -8.21 -9.62 -26.82
CA GLY A 59 -6.85 -9.81 -26.31
C GLY A 59 -6.77 -10.36 -24.88
N GLY A 60 -7.89 -10.43 -24.14
CA GLY A 60 -7.94 -11.02 -22.80
C GLY A 60 -6.88 -10.45 -21.86
N VAL A 61 -6.02 -11.31 -21.31
CA VAL A 61 -4.94 -10.92 -20.36
C VAL A 61 -3.91 -9.97 -20.98
N TYR A 62 -3.72 -9.99 -22.29
CA TYR A 62 -2.76 -9.10 -22.98
C TYR A 62 -3.20 -7.63 -22.95
N SER A 63 -4.48 -7.33 -22.67
CA SER A 63 -4.94 -5.96 -22.42
C SER A 63 -4.19 -5.29 -21.27
N LEU A 64 -3.96 -6.04 -20.17
CA LEU A 64 -3.23 -5.56 -19.00
C LEU A 64 -1.75 -5.34 -19.32
N VAL A 65 -1.15 -6.25 -20.09
CA VAL A 65 0.25 -6.14 -20.51
C VAL A 65 0.45 -4.87 -21.36
N THR A 66 -0.42 -4.66 -22.34
CA THR A 66 -0.37 -3.46 -23.19
C THR A 66 -0.57 -2.19 -22.38
N GLN A 67 -1.52 -2.18 -21.43
CA GLN A 67 -1.71 -1.05 -20.53
C GLN A 67 -0.45 -0.74 -19.72
N THR A 68 0.16 -1.73 -19.08
CA THR A 68 1.38 -1.54 -18.26
C THR A 68 2.56 -1.04 -19.09
N LEU A 69 2.80 -1.64 -20.26
CA LEU A 69 3.91 -1.25 -21.14
C LEU A 69 3.69 0.12 -21.78
N ALA A 70 2.45 0.42 -22.20
CA ALA A 70 2.10 1.73 -22.74
C ALA A 70 2.30 2.82 -21.69
N TYR A 71 1.81 2.61 -20.45
CA TYR A 71 2.01 3.57 -19.37
C TYR A 71 3.49 3.82 -19.10
N SER A 72 4.28 2.75 -18.94
CA SER A 72 5.71 2.85 -18.64
C SER A 72 6.47 3.58 -19.75
N SER A 73 6.16 3.28 -21.01
CA SER A 73 6.81 3.89 -22.18
C SER A 73 6.43 5.36 -22.34
N LEU A 74 5.14 5.69 -22.24
CA LEU A 74 4.66 7.07 -22.37
C LEU A 74 5.17 7.95 -21.23
N SER A 75 5.21 7.41 -20.01
CA SER A 75 5.76 8.11 -18.85
C SER A 75 7.26 8.36 -19.02
N ALA A 76 8.02 7.36 -19.47
CA ALA A 76 9.45 7.50 -19.77
C ALA A 76 9.72 8.59 -20.80
N ILE A 77 8.99 8.56 -21.92
CA ILE A 77 9.10 9.54 -23.00
C ILE A 77 8.75 10.94 -22.48
N GLY A 78 7.65 11.09 -21.76
CA GLY A 78 7.21 12.38 -21.21
C GLY A 78 8.22 12.97 -20.23
N LEU A 79 8.71 12.17 -19.28
CA LEU A 79 9.70 12.61 -18.30
C LEU A 79 11.05 12.94 -18.96
N PHE A 80 11.46 12.20 -19.99
CA PHE A 80 12.65 12.51 -20.77
C PHE A 80 12.55 13.87 -21.45
N PHE A 81 11.40 14.15 -22.10
CA PHE A 81 11.15 15.44 -22.75
C PHE A 81 11.19 16.64 -21.77
N TYR A 82 10.65 16.47 -20.56
CA TYR A 82 10.62 17.57 -19.57
C TYR A 82 11.93 17.77 -18.81
N THR A 83 12.67 16.69 -18.53
CA THR A 83 13.91 16.78 -17.75
C THR A 83 15.05 17.37 -18.59
N ARG A 84 15.07 17.12 -19.91
CA ARG A 84 16.14 17.51 -20.86
C ARG A 84 17.57 17.07 -20.48
N TRP A 85 17.74 16.40 -19.35
CA TRP A 85 18.98 15.80 -18.90
C TRP A 85 19.26 14.57 -19.75
N ILE A 86 20.46 14.49 -20.32
CA ILE A 86 20.92 13.33 -21.09
C ILE A 86 22.02 12.66 -20.26
N PRO A 87 21.95 11.34 -20.02
CA PRO A 87 22.99 10.64 -19.30
C PRO A 87 24.34 10.82 -20.00
N SER A 88 25.34 11.38 -19.30
CA SER A 88 26.71 11.39 -19.80
C SER A 88 27.30 9.99 -19.75
N ALA A 89 28.10 9.58 -20.73
CA ALA A 89 28.82 8.29 -20.77
C ALA A 89 29.98 8.19 -19.75
N TYR A 90 29.90 8.91 -18.63
CA TYR A 90 30.87 8.91 -17.55
C TYR A 90 30.44 7.90 -16.47
N PHE A 91 31.31 6.94 -16.16
CA PHE A 91 31.08 5.93 -15.13
C PHE A 91 32.21 5.95 -14.11
N SER A 92 31.87 6.19 -12.84
CA SER A 92 32.81 6.21 -11.73
C SER A 92 32.39 5.20 -10.67
N PHE A 93 33.16 4.12 -10.53
CA PHE A 93 32.91 3.11 -9.49
C PHE A 93 33.08 3.69 -8.07
N ALA A 94 33.94 4.70 -7.91
CA ALA A 94 34.14 5.38 -6.63
C ALA A 94 32.88 6.15 -6.19
N GLU A 95 32.19 6.82 -7.12
CA GLU A 95 30.94 7.52 -6.85
C GLU A 95 29.80 6.54 -6.52
N VAL A 96 29.70 5.44 -7.28
CA VAL A 96 28.76 4.34 -6.99
C VAL A 96 28.99 3.80 -5.57
N ARG A 97 30.24 3.53 -5.19
CA ARG A 97 30.58 3.07 -3.84
C ARG A 97 30.25 4.09 -2.76
N GLY A 98 30.40 5.38 -3.06
CA GLY A 98 30.04 6.49 -2.17
C GLY A 98 28.56 6.50 -1.80
N ILE A 99 27.68 6.18 -2.75
CA ILE A 99 26.22 6.12 -2.51
C ILE A 99 25.72 4.72 -2.15
N PHE A 100 26.50 3.66 -2.39
CA PHE A 100 26.07 2.27 -2.24
C PHE A 100 25.52 1.95 -0.85
N LYS A 101 26.19 2.43 0.22
CA LYS A 101 25.72 2.19 1.60
C LYS A 101 24.35 2.82 1.85
N PHE A 102 24.12 4.01 1.30
CA PHE A 102 22.83 4.69 1.43
C PHE A 102 21.74 3.95 0.64
N THR A 103 21.99 3.67 -0.64
CA THR A 103 21.02 2.98 -1.50
C THR A 103 20.72 1.57 -0.99
N SER A 104 21.72 0.78 -0.61
CA SER A 104 21.51 -0.58 -0.09
C SER A 104 20.70 -0.60 1.21
N ASN A 105 20.96 0.32 2.14
CA ASN A 105 20.18 0.42 3.37
C ASN A 105 18.72 0.82 3.08
N LEU A 106 18.51 1.77 2.16
CA LEU A 106 17.16 2.22 1.77
C LEU A 106 16.39 1.11 1.06
N GLU A 107 17.02 0.42 0.11
CA GLU A 107 16.44 -0.71 -0.60
C GLU A 107 16.12 -1.85 0.36
N LEU A 108 17.02 -2.20 1.28
CA LEU A 108 16.77 -3.24 2.28
C LEU A 108 15.60 -2.86 3.19
N PHE A 109 15.52 -1.60 3.61
CA PHE A 109 14.39 -1.11 4.38
C PHE A 109 13.07 -1.20 3.59
N ASN A 110 13.05 -0.77 2.33
CA ASN A 110 11.87 -0.87 1.47
C ASN A 110 11.47 -2.31 1.20
N PHE A 111 12.44 -3.20 0.96
CA PHE A 111 12.24 -4.62 0.78
C PHE A 111 11.60 -5.25 2.02
N VAL A 112 12.20 -5.06 3.20
CA VAL A 112 11.65 -5.57 4.47
C VAL A 112 10.24 -5.02 4.72
N ASN A 113 10.00 -3.74 4.47
CA ASN A 113 8.67 -3.15 4.61
C ASN A 113 7.65 -3.73 3.62
N TYR A 114 8.06 -3.95 2.37
CA TYR A 114 7.20 -4.55 1.35
C TYR A 114 6.79 -5.96 1.75
N PHE A 115 7.74 -6.81 2.15
CA PHE A 115 7.46 -8.17 2.58
C PHE A 115 6.66 -8.20 3.88
N SER A 116 6.93 -7.30 4.83
CA SER A 116 6.15 -7.20 6.07
C SER A 116 4.69 -6.83 5.77
N ARG A 117 4.45 -5.82 4.92
CA ARG A 117 3.10 -5.33 4.59
C ARG A 117 2.29 -6.27 3.70
N ASN A 118 2.96 -7.06 2.87
CA ASN A 118 2.31 -8.03 1.98
C ASN A 118 2.46 -9.47 2.48
N SER A 119 2.96 -9.65 3.70
CA SER A 119 3.19 -10.98 4.28
C SER A 119 1.90 -11.78 4.32
N ASP A 120 0.78 -11.13 4.62
CA ASP A 120 -0.56 -11.71 4.59
C ASP A 120 -0.91 -12.30 3.22
N GLN A 121 -0.78 -11.52 2.14
CA GLN A 121 -1.10 -11.96 0.79
C GLN A 121 -0.12 -13.01 0.27
N ILE A 122 1.18 -12.90 0.61
CA ILE A 122 2.19 -13.88 0.21
C ILE A 122 1.93 -15.22 0.89
N ILE A 123 1.67 -15.21 2.20
CA ILE A 123 1.38 -16.43 2.97
C ILE A 123 0.07 -17.05 2.48
N ILE A 124 -0.99 -16.25 2.32
CA ILE A 124 -2.27 -16.76 1.83
C ILE A 124 -2.12 -17.33 0.41
N GLY A 125 -1.39 -16.66 -0.48
CA GLY A 125 -1.15 -17.14 -1.85
C GLY A 125 -0.28 -18.39 -1.94
N ARG A 126 0.59 -18.63 -0.95
CA ARG A 126 1.46 -19.82 -0.90
C ARG A 126 0.73 -21.05 -0.35
N PHE A 127 -0.10 -20.86 0.67
CA PHE A 127 -0.76 -21.96 1.40
C PHE A 127 -2.20 -22.22 0.95
N PHE A 128 -2.88 -21.25 0.35
CA PHE A 128 -4.26 -21.38 -0.13
C PHE A 128 -4.35 -21.17 -1.65
N SER A 129 -5.51 -21.48 -2.23
CA SER A 129 -5.75 -21.33 -3.66
C SER A 129 -5.78 -19.85 -4.09
N SER A 130 -5.51 -19.60 -5.37
CA SER A 130 -5.61 -18.25 -5.97
C SER A 130 -6.99 -17.63 -5.81
N THR A 131 -8.05 -18.44 -5.77
CA THR A 131 -9.43 -17.99 -5.48
C THR A 131 -9.54 -17.40 -4.08
N ILE A 132 -9.00 -18.09 -3.07
CA ILE A 132 -9.04 -17.64 -1.67
C ILE A 132 -8.19 -16.38 -1.48
N LEU A 133 -7.00 -16.33 -2.10
CA LEU A 133 -6.17 -15.13 -2.11
C LEU A 133 -6.93 -13.94 -2.72
N GLY A 134 -7.57 -14.13 -3.87
CA GLY A 134 -8.36 -13.08 -4.51
C GLY A 134 -9.49 -12.56 -3.63
N GLN A 135 -10.22 -13.47 -2.97
CA GLN A 135 -11.29 -13.12 -2.03
C GLN A 135 -10.75 -12.34 -0.82
N TYR A 136 -9.64 -12.79 -0.23
CA TYR A 136 -9.00 -12.12 0.89
C TYR A 136 -8.50 -10.71 0.51
N SER A 137 -7.76 -10.59 -0.60
CA SER A 137 -7.25 -9.29 -1.06
C SER A 137 -8.37 -8.31 -1.34
N LEU A 138 -9.51 -8.78 -1.87
CA LEU A 138 -10.68 -7.95 -2.10
C LEU A 138 -11.36 -7.53 -0.80
N ALA A 139 -11.59 -8.46 0.13
CA ALA A 139 -12.12 -8.16 1.46
C ALA A 139 -11.24 -7.13 2.19
N TYR A 140 -9.93 -7.37 2.23
CA TYR A 140 -8.97 -6.48 2.89
C TYR A 140 -8.96 -5.09 2.26
N ARG A 141 -9.06 -4.98 0.92
CA ARG A 141 -9.13 -3.70 0.21
C ARG A 141 -10.40 -2.92 0.56
N ILE A 142 -11.56 -3.59 0.60
CA ILE A 142 -12.84 -2.98 0.99
C ILE A 142 -12.75 -2.40 2.41
N MET A 143 -12.14 -3.15 3.33
CA MET A 143 -12.02 -2.74 4.73
C MET A 143 -11.00 -1.61 4.94
N LEU A 144 -9.89 -1.62 4.21
CA LEU A 144 -8.88 -0.57 4.30
C LEU A 144 -9.30 0.74 3.64
N PHE A 145 -10.15 0.71 2.62
CA PHE A 145 -10.54 1.89 1.85
C PHE A 145 -11.01 3.07 2.72
N PRO A 146 -12.02 2.93 3.61
CA PRO A 146 -12.48 4.03 4.45
C PRO A 146 -11.42 4.45 5.49
N ILE A 147 -10.66 3.50 6.04
CA ILE A 147 -9.62 3.78 7.04
C ILE A 147 -8.53 4.64 6.42
N GLN A 148 -8.06 4.30 5.22
CA GLN A 148 -7.00 5.03 4.54
C GLN A 148 -7.44 6.45 4.19
N ASN A 149 -8.66 6.64 3.69
CA ASN A 149 -9.18 7.97 3.36
C ASN A 149 -9.29 8.87 4.60
N ILE A 150 -9.87 8.35 5.69
CA ILE A 150 -10.05 9.13 6.92
C ILE A 150 -8.71 9.40 7.60
N THR A 151 -7.87 8.38 7.75
CA THR A 151 -6.54 8.50 8.38
C THR A 151 -5.66 9.45 7.58
N PHE A 152 -5.70 9.43 6.25
CA PHE A 152 -4.89 10.31 5.42
C PHE A 152 -5.20 11.80 5.67
N VAL A 153 -6.47 12.17 5.76
CA VAL A 153 -6.92 13.54 6.06
C VAL A 153 -6.50 13.95 7.48
N LEU A 154 -6.71 13.05 8.45
CA LEU A 154 -6.36 13.30 9.84
C LEU A 154 -4.84 13.43 10.03
N THR A 155 -4.05 12.52 9.49
CA THR A 155 -2.59 12.54 9.62
C THR A 155 -1.97 13.79 8.96
N ARG A 156 -2.45 14.21 7.78
CA ARG A 156 -1.94 15.43 7.10
C ARG A 156 -2.18 16.70 7.89
N SER A 157 -3.29 16.77 8.63
CA SER A 157 -3.64 17.94 9.46
C SER A 157 -3.02 17.85 10.86
N LEU A 158 -2.97 16.65 11.44
CA LEU A 158 -2.47 16.38 12.78
C LEU A 158 -0.95 16.56 12.89
N PHE A 159 -0.18 16.07 11.92
CA PHE A 159 1.28 16.06 12.03
C PHE A 159 1.90 17.47 12.14
N PRO A 160 1.52 18.48 11.32
CA PRO A 160 2.02 19.85 11.47
C PRO A 160 1.63 20.50 12.79
N LEU A 161 0.41 20.24 13.29
CA LEU A 161 -0.09 20.79 14.55
C LEU A 161 0.65 20.22 15.76
N LEU A 162 0.90 18.91 15.76
CA LEU A 162 1.72 18.25 16.79
C LEU A 162 3.17 18.73 16.75
N SER A 163 3.74 18.90 15.55
CA SER A 163 5.15 19.32 15.39
C SER A 163 5.39 20.75 15.86
N ARG A 164 4.44 21.68 15.60
CA ARG A 164 4.54 23.08 16.06
C ARG A 164 4.40 23.24 17.58
N ASN A 165 3.70 22.32 18.24
CA ASN A 165 3.40 22.37 19.66
C ASN A 165 4.10 21.26 20.45
N GLN A 166 5.25 20.79 19.97
CA GLN A 166 5.99 19.65 20.54
C GLN A 166 6.34 19.85 22.02
N SER A 167 6.55 21.10 22.46
CA SER A 167 6.85 21.47 23.85
C SER A 167 5.64 21.44 24.78
N ASN A 168 4.41 21.48 24.26
CA ASN A 168 3.18 21.44 25.05
C ASN A 168 2.55 20.04 25.02
N SER A 169 2.97 19.20 25.96
CA SER A 169 2.49 17.82 26.07
C SER A 169 0.99 17.72 26.33
N GLN A 170 0.37 18.66 27.06
CA GLN A 170 -1.06 18.64 27.33
C GLN A 170 -1.87 18.96 26.07
N TYR A 171 -1.43 19.92 25.26
CA TYR A 171 -2.06 20.24 23.98
C TYR A 171 -1.93 19.08 22.97
N SER A 172 -0.75 18.46 22.90
CA SER A 172 -0.54 17.30 22.03
C SER A 172 -1.42 16.11 22.42
N LEU A 173 -1.58 15.86 23.73
CA LEU A 173 -2.47 14.82 24.25
C LEU A 173 -3.94 15.12 23.93
N SER A 174 -4.41 16.36 24.17
CA SER A 174 -5.81 16.71 23.91
C SER A 174 -6.14 16.64 22.41
N LEU A 175 -5.23 17.09 21.55
CA LEU A 175 -5.38 16.99 20.09
C LEU A 175 -5.41 15.53 19.64
N TYR A 176 -4.52 14.67 20.16
CA TYR A 176 -4.52 13.25 19.84
C TYR A 176 -5.79 12.53 20.33
N LEU A 177 -6.26 12.83 21.55
CA LEU A 177 -7.53 12.29 22.06
C LEU A 177 -8.73 12.75 21.22
N HIS A 178 -8.71 13.97 20.69
CA HIS A 178 -9.76 14.44 19.79
C HIS A 178 -9.77 13.64 18.48
N VAL A 179 -8.60 13.33 17.92
CA VAL A 179 -8.48 12.47 16.73
C VAL A 179 -8.97 11.05 17.03
N LEU A 180 -8.55 10.45 18.14
CA LEU A 180 -9.00 9.12 18.56
C LEU A 180 -10.52 9.10 18.77
N LYS A 181 -11.10 10.14 19.38
CA LYS A 181 -12.55 10.26 19.57
C LYS A 181 -13.29 10.32 18.24
N THR A 182 -12.80 11.09 17.28
CA THR A 182 -13.37 11.16 15.93
C THR A 182 -13.31 9.80 15.24
N LEU A 183 -12.17 9.10 15.31
CA LEU A 183 -12.04 7.75 14.77
C LEU A 183 -12.99 6.76 15.44
N ALA A 184 -13.13 6.81 16.77
CA ALA A 184 -14.02 5.94 17.53
C ALA A 184 -15.51 6.17 17.20
N ILE A 185 -15.89 7.39 16.79
CA ILE A 185 -17.26 7.70 16.39
C ILE A 185 -17.53 7.28 14.94
N VAL A 186 -16.53 7.35 14.06
CA VAL A 186 -16.74 7.16 12.61
C VAL A 186 -16.41 5.73 12.15
N ILE A 187 -15.27 5.18 12.54
CA ILE A 187 -14.77 3.90 12.00
C ILE A 187 -15.60 2.70 12.49
N PRO A 188 -15.87 2.52 13.81
CA PRO A 188 -16.65 1.37 14.28
C PRO A 188 -18.03 1.23 13.63
N PRO A 189 -18.90 2.26 13.56
CA PRO A 189 -20.21 2.08 12.92
C PRO A 189 -20.10 1.82 11.41
N LEU A 190 -19.09 2.37 10.74
CA LEU A 190 -18.86 2.12 9.32
C LEU A 190 -18.42 0.66 9.09
N MET A 191 -17.50 0.16 9.91
CA MET A 191 -17.02 -1.23 9.85
C MET A 191 -18.11 -2.23 10.21
N VAL A 192 -18.86 -1.97 11.27
CA VAL A 192 -20.00 -2.80 11.69
C VAL A 192 -21.10 -2.75 10.65
N GLY A 193 -21.39 -1.58 10.08
CA GLY A 193 -22.38 -1.43 9.01
C GLY A 193 -22.05 -2.31 7.82
N ILE A 194 -20.82 -2.21 7.29
CA ILE A 194 -20.36 -3.05 6.16
C ILE A 194 -20.36 -4.54 6.53
N ALA A 195 -20.00 -4.89 7.76
CA ALA A 195 -20.00 -6.28 8.23
C ALA A 195 -21.42 -6.87 8.35
N VAL A 196 -22.40 -6.08 8.78
CA VAL A 196 -23.80 -6.53 8.91
C VAL A 196 -24.44 -6.73 7.54
N VAL A 197 -24.15 -5.85 6.57
CA VAL A 197 -24.69 -5.97 5.20
C VAL A 197 -23.75 -6.70 4.24
N SER A 198 -22.74 -7.42 4.74
CA SER A 198 -21.65 -7.94 3.91
C SER A 198 -22.14 -8.90 2.83
N ASP A 199 -23.12 -9.75 3.13
CA ASP A 199 -23.67 -10.72 2.16
C ASP A 199 -24.38 -10.02 1.00
N ASP A 200 -25.24 -9.04 1.30
CA ASP A 200 -25.96 -8.27 0.28
C ASP A 200 -25.03 -7.35 -0.50
N PHE A 201 -24.09 -6.68 0.19
CA PHE A 201 -23.09 -5.84 -0.42
C PHE A 201 -22.25 -6.62 -1.45
N VAL A 202 -21.76 -7.80 -1.06
CA VAL A 202 -20.96 -8.65 -1.96
C VAL A 202 -21.78 -9.13 -3.15
N LYS A 203 -23.03 -9.58 -2.94
CA LYS A 203 -23.88 -10.05 -4.04
C LYS A 203 -24.23 -8.94 -5.03
N VAL A 204 -24.55 -7.75 -4.55
CA VAL A 204 -24.97 -6.63 -5.40
C VAL A 204 -23.79 -5.96 -6.10
N VAL A 205 -22.68 -5.74 -5.38
CA VAL A 205 -21.55 -4.94 -5.89
C VAL A 205 -20.51 -5.80 -6.61
N LEU A 206 -20.21 -6.99 -6.07
CA LEU A 206 -19.16 -7.87 -6.61
C LEU A 206 -19.75 -9.00 -7.46
N GLY A 207 -20.97 -9.44 -7.15
CA GLY A 207 -21.65 -10.57 -7.80
C GLY A 207 -21.42 -11.89 -7.08
N GLU A 208 -22.23 -12.90 -7.42
CA GLU A 208 -22.29 -14.20 -6.72
C GLU A 208 -20.97 -14.97 -6.69
N LYS A 209 -20.08 -14.74 -7.67
CA LYS A 209 -18.74 -15.37 -7.74
C LYS A 209 -17.85 -15.02 -6.56
N TRP A 210 -18.17 -13.94 -5.83
CA TRP A 210 -17.36 -13.43 -4.72
C TRP A 210 -17.97 -13.72 -3.35
N ASN A 211 -18.94 -14.62 -3.24
CA ASN A 211 -19.66 -14.88 -1.97
C ASN A 211 -18.72 -15.16 -0.77
N GLY A 212 -17.57 -15.80 -1.00
CA GLY A 212 -16.54 -16.03 0.03
C GLY A 212 -15.90 -14.76 0.61
N VAL A 213 -16.11 -13.59 0.02
CA VAL A 213 -15.63 -12.29 0.54
C VAL A 213 -16.44 -11.85 1.75
N ALA A 214 -17.74 -12.14 1.79
CA ALA A 214 -18.65 -11.65 2.83
C ALA A 214 -18.23 -12.13 4.23
N ILE A 215 -17.93 -13.43 4.35
CA ILE A 215 -17.46 -14.01 5.61
C ILE A 215 -16.09 -13.42 6.02
N LEU A 216 -15.20 -13.10 5.07
CA LEU A 216 -13.91 -12.50 5.38
C LEU A 216 -14.05 -11.05 5.85
N ILE A 217 -14.98 -10.28 5.27
CA ILE A 217 -15.33 -8.92 5.73
C ILE A 217 -15.78 -8.96 7.19
N LEU A 218 -16.67 -9.89 7.56
CA LEU A 218 -17.17 -10.04 8.92
C LEU A 218 -16.03 -10.25 9.93
N TYR A 219 -15.08 -11.13 9.63
CA TYR A 219 -13.94 -11.39 10.51
C TYR A 219 -12.86 -10.30 10.48
N LEU A 220 -12.70 -9.58 9.36
CA LEU A 220 -11.73 -8.50 9.24
C LEU A 220 -12.19 -7.20 9.90
N ALA A 221 -13.51 -6.97 10.05
CA ALA A 221 -14.05 -5.73 10.60
C ALA A 221 -13.54 -5.35 11.99
N PRO A 222 -13.51 -6.25 12.98
CA PRO A 222 -12.91 -5.93 14.28
C PRO A 222 -11.44 -5.54 14.18
N THR A 223 -10.68 -6.22 13.33
CA THR A 223 -9.25 -5.94 13.12
C THR A 223 -9.03 -4.58 12.46
N ALA A 224 -9.85 -4.26 11.46
CA ALA A 224 -9.83 -2.99 10.76
C ALA A 224 -10.11 -1.80 11.72
N ILE A 225 -11.04 -1.98 12.66
CA ILE A 225 -11.29 -0.99 13.73
C ILE A 225 -10.03 -0.76 14.56
N LEU A 226 -9.41 -1.81 15.10
CA LEU A 226 -8.19 -1.69 15.91
C LEU A 226 -7.04 -1.04 15.12
N GLN A 227 -6.87 -1.45 13.86
CA GLN A 227 -5.85 -0.92 12.97
C GLN A 227 -6.00 0.58 12.72
N SER A 228 -7.24 1.09 12.65
CA SER A 228 -7.49 2.52 12.46
C SER A 228 -7.00 3.38 13.62
N PHE A 229 -7.00 2.86 14.85
CA PHE A 229 -6.47 3.58 16.00
C PHE A 229 -4.93 3.57 16.01
N ILE A 230 -4.34 2.40 15.79
CA ILE A 230 -2.87 2.21 15.80
C ILE A 230 -2.18 3.01 14.69
N SER A 231 -2.83 3.18 13.53
CA SER A 231 -2.26 3.94 12.40
C SER A 231 -1.93 5.39 12.75
N THR A 232 -2.71 6.03 13.64
CA THR A 232 -2.49 7.42 14.06
C THR A 232 -1.37 7.58 15.06
N THR A 233 -1.05 6.55 15.83
CA THR A 233 0.02 6.56 16.84
C THR A 233 1.39 6.81 16.19
N GLY A 234 1.61 6.31 14.97
CA GLY A 234 2.84 6.56 14.23
C GLY A 234 3.13 8.05 14.02
N SER A 235 2.10 8.84 13.69
CA SER A 235 2.23 10.29 13.49
C SER A 235 2.64 11.03 14.77
N VAL A 236 2.19 10.56 15.94
CA VAL A 236 2.57 11.12 17.24
C VAL A 236 4.04 10.87 17.54
N PHE A 237 4.51 9.63 17.39
CA PHE A 237 5.93 9.30 17.61
C PHE A 237 6.85 10.04 16.64
N MET A 238 6.44 10.19 15.37
CA MET A 238 7.17 11.00 14.39
C MET A 238 7.22 12.47 14.79
N ALA A 239 6.08 13.07 15.17
CA ALA A 239 6.02 14.47 15.57
C ALA A 239 6.81 14.77 16.85
N GLN A 240 7.00 13.78 17.73
CA GLN A 240 7.82 13.89 18.94
C GLN A 240 9.30 13.53 18.73
N GLY A 241 9.72 13.21 17.51
CA GLY A 241 11.11 12.79 17.22
C GLY A 241 11.49 11.43 17.79
N ARG A 242 10.53 10.63 18.28
CA ARG A 242 10.73 9.30 18.89
C ARG A 242 10.70 8.19 17.84
N THR A 243 11.44 8.37 16.76
CA THR A 243 11.49 7.43 15.63
C THR A 243 12.07 6.07 16.02
N ASN A 244 13.00 6.02 16.98
CA ASN A 244 13.55 4.76 17.49
C ASN A 244 12.48 3.88 18.17
N THR A 245 11.61 4.48 18.99
CA THR A 245 10.49 3.76 19.63
C THR A 245 9.48 3.29 18.57
N LEU A 246 9.18 4.14 17.58
CA LEU A 246 8.32 3.75 16.46
C LEU A 246 8.88 2.56 15.67
N PHE A 247 10.20 2.54 15.45
CA PHE A 247 10.88 1.45 14.77
C PHE A 247 10.81 0.14 15.57
N GLN A 248 11.08 0.20 16.88
CA GLN A 248 10.95 -0.97 17.78
C GLN A 248 9.52 -1.51 17.82
N LEU A 249 8.50 -0.65 17.93
CA LEU A 249 7.09 -1.04 17.86
C LEU A 249 6.73 -1.63 16.49
N SER A 250 7.27 -1.08 15.41
CA SER A 250 7.04 -1.61 14.05
C SER A 250 7.63 -3.01 13.88
N LEU A 251 8.82 -3.27 14.43
CA LEU A 251 9.43 -4.60 14.44
C LEU A 251 8.61 -5.60 15.27
N PHE A 252 8.15 -5.18 16.45
CA PHE A 252 7.29 -6.01 17.31
C PHE A 252 5.96 -6.34 16.61
N ASN A 253 5.33 -5.34 15.99
CA ASN A 253 4.10 -5.52 15.21
C ASN A 253 4.31 -6.47 14.04
N ALA A 254 5.39 -6.29 13.28
CA ALA A 254 5.72 -7.17 12.17
C ALA A 254 5.94 -8.61 12.63
N PHE A 255 6.65 -8.82 13.74
CA PHE A 255 6.86 -10.14 14.32
C PHE A 255 5.55 -10.82 14.72
N LEU A 256 4.67 -10.12 15.44
CA LEU A 256 3.37 -10.67 15.85
C LEU A 256 2.47 -10.98 14.65
N GLN A 257 2.40 -10.08 13.67
CA GLN A 257 1.56 -10.27 12.48
C GLN A 257 2.05 -11.44 11.61
N VAL A 258 3.35 -11.46 11.29
CA VAL A 258 3.93 -12.54 10.49
C VAL A 258 3.81 -13.88 11.23
N GLY A 259 4.06 -13.90 12.54
CA GLY A 259 3.85 -15.09 13.37
C GLY A 259 2.41 -15.58 13.35
N ALA A 260 1.43 -14.68 13.51
CA ALA A 260 0.01 -14.99 13.41
C ALA A 260 -0.37 -15.56 12.03
N PHE A 261 0.18 -15.02 10.95
CA PHE A 261 -0.08 -15.52 9.60
C PHE A 261 0.52 -16.90 9.35
N ILE A 262 1.76 -17.15 9.78
CA ILE A 262 2.42 -18.45 9.60
C ILE A 262 1.68 -19.53 10.40
N LEU A 263 1.35 -19.27 11.66
CA LEU A 263 0.60 -20.21 12.50
C LEU A 263 -0.80 -20.44 11.93
N GLY A 264 -1.47 -19.37 11.51
CA GLY A 264 -2.81 -19.43 10.95
C GLY A 264 -2.90 -20.23 9.65
N ALA A 265 -1.87 -20.13 8.81
CA ALA A 265 -1.81 -20.76 7.50
C ALA A 265 -1.89 -22.28 7.53
N THR A 266 -1.54 -22.89 8.66
CA THR A 266 -1.64 -24.35 8.85
C THR A 266 -3.07 -24.86 9.00
N VAL A 267 -4.05 -23.97 9.25
CA VAL A 267 -5.43 -24.34 9.58
C VAL A 267 -6.44 -23.81 8.54
N SER A 268 -6.62 -22.49 8.47
CA SER A 268 -7.59 -21.86 7.55
C SER A 268 -7.39 -20.35 7.45
N VAL A 269 -7.92 -19.72 6.40
CA VAL A 269 -7.88 -18.26 6.23
C VAL A 269 -8.69 -17.53 7.31
N VAL A 270 -9.80 -18.09 7.77
CA VAL A 270 -10.56 -17.52 8.89
C VAL A 270 -9.72 -17.57 10.17
N PHE A 271 -8.96 -18.65 10.39
CA PHE A 271 -8.08 -18.76 11.55
C PHE A 271 -6.89 -17.78 11.47
N ILE A 272 -6.33 -17.55 10.28
CA ILE A 272 -5.40 -16.44 10.02
C ILE A 272 -5.99 -15.12 10.50
N ILE A 273 -7.21 -14.78 10.06
CA ILE A 273 -7.83 -13.49 10.41
C ILE A 273 -8.06 -13.38 11.93
N LYS A 274 -8.44 -14.47 12.59
CA LYS A 274 -8.60 -14.50 14.06
C LYS A 274 -7.27 -14.28 14.79
N LEU A 275 -6.19 -14.93 14.37
CA LEU A 275 -4.87 -14.70 14.96
C LEU A 275 -4.36 -13.29 14.67
N TYR A 276 -4.65 -12.76 13.49
CA TYR A 276 -4.33 -11.39 13.12
C TYR A 276 -5.09 -10.37 14.01
N PHE A 277 -6.36 -10.63 14.30
CA PHE A 277 -7.13 -9.86 15.27
C PHE A 277 -6.49 -9.89 16.67
N ILE A 278 -6.10 -11.08 17.15
CA ILE A 278 -5.43 -11.24 18.45
C ILE A 278 -4.10 -10.47 18.48
N ALA A 279 -3.29 -10.55 17.42
CA ALA A 279 -2.07 -9.76 17.31
C ALA A 279 -2.37 -8.26 17.43
N TYR A 280 -3.41 -7.77 16.76
CA TYR A 280 -3.84 -6.37 16.87
C TYR A 280 -4.36 -5.99 18.25
N LEU A 281 -5.00 -6.90 18.99
CA LEU A 281 -5.38 -6.66 20.38
C LEU A 281 -4.16 -6.49 21.29
N VAL A 282 -3.15 -7.36 21.13
CA VAL A 282 -1.89 -7.27 21.89
C VAL A 282 -1.14 -5.97 21.58
N ILE A 283 -1.17 -5.54 20.32
CA ILE A 283 -0.54 -4.27 19.91
C ILE A 283 -1.31 -3.06 20.44
N PHE A 284 -2.64 -3.15 20.52
CA PHE A 284 -3.49 -2.05 20.98
C PHE A 284 -3.39 -1.82 22.49
N PHE A 285 -3.25 -2.89 23.28
CA PHE A 285 -3.02 -2.84 24.72
C PHE A 285 -1.56 -3.21 25.02
N PRO A 286 -0.60 -2.27 24.90
CA PRO A 286 0.81 -2.54 25.19
C PRO A 286 1.05 -2.97 26.64
#